data_AF-A0A6G9CR30-F1
#
_entry.id   AF-A0A6G9CR30-F1
#
_cell.length_a   1.000
_cell.length_b   1.000
_cell.length_c   1.000
_cell.angle_alpha   90.00
_cell.angle_beta   90.00
_cell.angle_gamma   90.00
#
_symmetry.space_group_name_H-M   'P 1'
#
loop_
_entity.id
_entity.type
_entity.pdbx_description
1 polymer ?
#
loop_
_entity_poly.entity_id
_entity_poly.type
_entity_poly.pdbx_seq_one_letter_code
_entity_poly.pdbx_strand_id
1 'polypeptide(L)' 'MPGDTDDTTMIPMGTMAPGDVKPTTQVVLDGIGPNTKLAFTVEPPGGSQQPTSEPFATIPLI' A
#
# COMPACT_ATOMS: atom_id res chain seq x y z
N MET A 1 -16.24 20.61 5.62
CA MET A 1 -15.25 21.54 6.20
C MET A 1 -14.03 21.51 5.29
N PRO A 2 -13.42 22.64 4.91
CA PRO A 2 -12.13 22.64 4.24
C PRO A 2 -11.06 22.47 5.31
N GLY A 3 -10.52 21.26 5.46
CA GLY A 3 -9.55 20.98 6.53
C GLY A 3 -9.12 19.53 6.72
N ASP A 4 -9.87 18.55 6.19
CA ASP A 4 -9.48 17.14 6.32
C ASP A 4 -8.87 16.67 4.99
N THR A 5 -7.59 16.95 4.77
CA THR A 5 -6.80 16.04 3.93
C THR A 5 -6.64 14.77 4.75
N ASP A 6 -7.56 13.83 4.56
CA ASP A 6 -7.56 12.53 5.20
C ASP A 6 -6.23 11.81 4.91
N ASP A 7 -5.29 11.91 5.85
CA ASP A 7 -4.06 11.11 5.96
C ASP A 7 -4.36 9.59 6.06
N THR A 8 -5.64 9.22 5.94
CA THR A 8 -6.22 7.88 6.03
C THR A 8 -6.54 7.27 4.66
N THR A 9 -6.62 8.06 3.57
CA THR A 9 -6.97 7.52 2.25
C THR A 9 -5.75 6.94 1.56
N MET A 10 -5.50 5.64 1.76
CA MET A 10 -4.46 4.90 1.06
C MET A 10 -4.85 4.66 -0.40
N ILE A 11 -3.96 5.01 -1.34
CA ILE A 11 -4.15 4.67 -2.76
C ILE A 11 -3.60 3.24 -2.98
N PRO A 12 -4.41 2.29 -3.49
CA PRO A 12 -3.94 0.93 -3.76
C PRO A 12 -2.90 0.95 -4.89
N MET A 13 -1.69 0.45 -4.61
CA MET A 13 -0.59 0.37 -5.58
C MET A 13 -0.37 -1.05 -6.13
N GLY A 14 -1.30 -1.96 -5.88
CA GLY A 14 -1.27 -3.35 -6.34
C GLY A 14 -1.32 -4.37 -5.19
N THR A 15 -1.44 -5.64 -5.55
CA THR A 15 -1.41 -6.79 -4.62
C THR A 15 -0.38 -7.80 -5.08
N MET A 16 0.18 -8.56 -4.14
CA MET A 16 1.07 -9.69 -4.42
C MET A 16 0.38 -10.97 -3.93
N ALA A 17 0.30 -12.00 -4.77
CA ALA A 17 -0.16 -13.31 -4.35
C ALA A 17 0.92 -14.01 -3.51
N PRO A 18 0.58 -15.03 -2.70
CA PRO A 18 1.57 -15.75 -1.89
C PRO A 18 2.77 -16.30 -2.68
N GLY A 19 2.58 -16.66 -3.96
CA GLY A 19 3.65 -17.14 -4.83
C GLY A 19 4.60 -16.06 -5.34
N ASP A 20 4.17 -14.79 -5.31
CA ASP A 20 4.95 -13.63 -5.74
C ASP A 20 5.91 -13.15 -4.64
N VAL A 21 5.60 -13.48 -3.37
CA VAL A 21 6.42 -13.11 -2.20
C VAL A 21 7.44 -14.21 -1.90
N LYS A 22 8.69 -13.94 -2.26
CA LYS A 22 9.87 -14.78 -1.95
C LYS A 22 10.73 -14.15 -0.84
N PRO A 23 11.66 -14.91 -0.22
CA PRO A 23 12.56 -14.37 0.82
C PRO A 23 13.29 -13.09 0.40
N THR A 24 13.56 -12.94 -0.90
CA THR A 24 13.92 -11.67 -1.51
C THR A 24 12.98 -11.43 -2.68
N THR A 25 12.31 -10.28 -2.68
CA THR A 25 11.40 -9.85 -3.74
C THR A 25 11.70 -8.39 -4.02
N GLN A 26 11.84 -8.03 -5.29
CA GLN A 26 12.01 -6.64 -5.71
C GLN A 26 10.86 -6.26 -6.63
N VAL A 27 10.26 -5.11 -6.36
CA VAL A 27 9.22 -4.49 -7.19
C VAL A 27 9.59 -3.02 -7.40
N VAL A 28 9.31 -2.54 -8.60
CA VAL A 28 9.39 -1.12 -8.93
C VAL A 28 7.97 -0.58 -8.95
N LEU A 29 7.73 0.50 -8.22
CA LEU A 29 6.45 1.19 -8.16
C LEU A 29 6.57 2.53 -8.88
N ASP A 30 5.84 2.66 -9.98
CA ASP A 30 5.70 3.92 -10.71
C ASP A 30 4.39 4.62 -10.33
N GLY A 31 4.29 5.92 -10.63
CA GLY A 31 3.03 6.64 -10.47
C GLY A 31 2.60 6.86 -9.02
N ILE A 32 3.52 6.80 -8.06
CA ILE A 32 3.25 7.04 -6.62
C ILE A 32 2.92 8.51 -6.29
N GLY A 33 2.83 9.39 -7.30
CA GLY A 33 2.29 10.74 -7.17
C GLY A 33 2.91 11.55 -6.01
N PRO A 34 2.10 12.37 -5.30
CA PRO A 34 2.57 13.16 -4.15
C PRO A 34 2.56 12.37 -2.83
N ASN A 35 2.47 11.02 -2.86
CA ASN A 35 2.42 10.22 -1.63
C ASN A 35 3.74 10.33 -0.86
N THR A 36 3.64 10.38 0.47
CA THR A 36 4.79 10.55 1.37
C THR A 36 5.22 9.25 2.05
N LYS A 37 4.46 8.17 1.87
CA LYS A 37 4.68 6.87 2.53
C LYS A 37 4.20 5.73 1.64
N LEU A 38 4.86 4.58 1.76
CA LEU A 38 4.34 3.27 1.34
C LEU A 38 3.83 2.54 2.57
N ALA A 39 2.64 1.97 2.49
CA ALA A 39 2.04 1.15 3.54
C ALA A 39 1.80 -0.27 3.00
N PHE A 40 2.10 -1.28 3.82
CA PHE A 40 1.92 -2.69 3.45
C PHE A 40 0.87 -3.32 4.35
N THR A 41 -0.15 -3.92 3.73
CA THR A 41 -1.25 -4.61 4.42
C THR A 41 -1.29 -6.08 4.01
N VAL A 42 -1.95 -6.89 4.84
CA VAL A 42 -2.36 -8.25 4.46
C VAL A 42 -3.83 -8.19 4.09
N GLU A 43 -4.14 -8.57 2.85
CA GLU A 43 -5.49 -8.54 2.33
C GLU A 43 -6.12 -9.95 2.31
N PRO A 44 -7.46 -10.06 2.34
CA PRO A 44 -8.16 -11.32 2.15
C PRO A 44 -7.82 -12.01 0.81
N PRO A 45 -8.06 -13.32 0.69
CA PRO A 45 -7.87 -14.05 -0.57
C PRO A 45 -8.63 -13.41 -1.74
N GLY A 46 -7.94 -13.23 -2.87
CA GLY A 46 -8.47 -12.51 -4.05
C GLY A 46 -8.08 -11.03 -4.11
N GLY A 47 -7.51 -10.48 -3.04
CA GLY A 47 -7.12 -9.07 -2.95
C GLY A 47 -8.31 -8.14 -2.75
N SER A 48 -8.02 -6.85 -2.57
CA SER A 48 -9.02 -5.82 -2.28
C SER A 48 -8.87 -4.63 -3.23
N GLN A 49 -9.98 -3.96 -3.56
CA GLN A 49 -9.94 -2.71 -4.34
C GLN A 49 -9.40 -1.52 -3.55
N GLN A 50 -9.36 -1.65 -2.22
CA GLN A 50 -8.79 -0.70 -1.26
C GLN A 50 -8.22 -1.52 -0.11
N PRO A 51 -7.15 -1.08 0.57
CA PRO A 51 -6.63 -1.78 1.73
C PRO A 51 -7.71 -1.94 2.82
N THR A 52 -7.84 -3.13 3.40
CA THR A 52 -8.89 -3.45 4.39
C THR A 52 -8.36 -3.68 5.80
N SER A 53 -7.04 -3.86 5.94
CA SER A 53 -6.37 -4.13 7.22
C SER A 53 -5.48 -2.97 7.63
N GLU A 54 -5.14 -2.90 8.92
CA GLU A 54 -4.09 -1.99 9.39
C GLU A 54 -2.74 -2.32 8.73
N PRO A 55 -1.95 -1.31 8.31
CA PRO A 55 -0.61 -1.54 7.81
C PRO A 55 0.28 -2.23 8.85
N PHE A 56 0.93 -3.33 8.47
CA PHE A 56 1.92 -3.98 9.31
C PHE A 56 3.32 -3.36 9.16
N ALA A 57 3.54 -2.63 8.06
CA ALA A 57 4.77 -1.89 7.81
C ALA A 57 4.48 -0.59 7.06
N THR A 58 5.30 0.43 7.32
CA THR A 58 5.24 1.71 6.63
C THR A 58 6.65 2.23 6.35
N ILE A 59 6.87 2.71 5.14
CA ILE A 59 8.16 3.24 4.68
C ILE A 59 7.96 4.68 4.23
N PRO A 60 8.64 5.68 4.84
CA PRO A 60 8.62 7.05 4.36
C PRO A 60 9.25 7.19 2.97
N LEU A 61 8.64 8.00 2.12
CA LEU A 61 9.16 8.45 0.83
C LEU A 61 9.68 9.87 1.06
N ILE A 62 10.99 9.98 1.30
CA ILE A 62 11.67 11.25 1.60
C ILE A 62 11.75 12.17 0.37
#